data_AF-A0A4P6TQB2-F1
#
_entry.id   AF-A0A4P6TQB2-F1
#
_cell.length_a   1.000
_cell.length_b   1.000
_cell.length_c   1.000
_cell.angle_alpha   90.00
_cell.angle_beta   90.00
_cell.angle_gamma   90.00
#
_symmetry.space_group_name_H-M   'P 1'
#
loop_
_entity.id
_entity.type
_entity.pdbx_description
1 polymer ?
#
loop_
_entity_poly.entity_id
_entity_poly.type
_entity_poly.pdbx_seq_one_letter_code
_entity_poly.pdbx_strand_id
1 'polypeptide(L)'
;MANLSPRQQAFVEAYLGEASLNATEAYKAAGYKIANDNVAAVEGARLLRNPKITKAIAERRKTLSESTDITPEKVLALWWARANVNVNEIVEYRRDNCRYCWGEGHAYQWTQGEYEQAQREADANGTDSPDAAGGFGFIATREPNPECPECAGEGKGKVHVHDTRRLKGAARQMYRGVHQGKDGLKALVGDPDRALEQVTKILGMYESKEDKERKRLENERLRNEMKTDDAPATPVKVVVEVKDARKRDADA
;
A
#
# COMPACT_ATOMS: atom_id res chain seq x y z
N MET A 1 18.70 25.97 -17.31
CA MET A 1 18.96 24.52 -17.42
C MET A 1 20.43 24.31 -17.17
N ALA A 2 20.80 23.39 -16.26
CA ALA A 2 22.22 23.08 -16.05
C ALA A 2 22.88 22.71 -17.39
N ASN A 3 24.06 23.26 -17.67
CA ASN A 3 24.79 23.02 -18.92
C ASN A 3 25.31 21.55 -18.90
N LEU A 4 24.43 20.61 -19.27
CA LEU A 4 24.71 19.19 -19.39
C LEU A 4 25.18 18.88 -20.80
N SER A 5 26.10 17.91 -20.93
CA SER A 5 26.42 17.39 -22.26
C SER A 5 25.24 16.58 -22.83
N PRO A 6 25.14 16.42 -24.16
CA PRO A 6 24.08 15.61 -24.78
C PRO A 6 23.96 14.20 -24.20
N ARG A 7 25.10 13.57 -23.87
CA ARG A 7 25.13 12.24 -23.23
C ARG A 7 24.63 12.25 -21.79
N GLN A 8 24.94 13.30 -21.02
CA GLN A 8 24.43 13.41 -19.66
C GLN A 8 22.92 13.66 -19.65
N GLN A 9 22.40 14.42 -20.62
CA GLN A 9 20.97 14.60 -20.79
C GLN A 9 20.28 13.29 -21.17
N ALA A 10 20.85 12.54 -22.14
CA ALA A 10 20.36 11.21 -22.50
C ALA A 10 20.36 10.24 -21.30
N PHE A 11 21.38 10.31 -20.45
CA PHE A 11 21.43 9.53 -19.21
C PHE A 11 20.29 9.87 -18.25
N VAL A 12 20.00 11.15 -18.04
CA VAL A 12 18.89 11.58 -17.15
C VAL A 12 17.54 11.09 -17.66
N GLU A 13 17.27 11.23 -18.96
CA GLU A 13 16.01 10.76 -19.56
C GLU A 13 15.90 9.23 -19.52
N ALA A 14 16.96 8.50 -19.88
CA ALA A 14 16.97 7.04 -19.81
C ALA A 14 16.78 6.54 -18.37
N TYR A 15 17.44 7.18 -17.39
CA TYR A 15 17.35 6.82 -15.97
C TYR A 15 15.94 6.96 -15.41
N LEU A 16 15.22 8.04 -15.76
CA LEU A 16 13.86 8.28 -15.31
C LEU A 16 12.79 7.58 -16.17
N GLY A 17 13.15 7.08 -17.35
CA GLY A 17 12.28 6.38 -18.29
C GLY A 17 12.58 4.89 -18.38
N GLU A 18 13.09 4.46 -19.54
CA GLU A 18 13.24 3.05 -19.90
C GLU A 18 14.10 2.23 -18.94
N ALA A 19 15.12 2.84 -18.33
CA ALA A 19 16.01 2.13 -17.40
C ALA A 19 15.41 1.97 -15.99
N SER A 20 14.24 2.56 -15.70
CA SER A 20 13.51 2.36 -14.44
C SER A 20 14.37 2.56 -13.18
N LEU A 21 15.11 3.68 -13.13
CA LEU A 21 16.04 4.03 -12.05
C LEU A 21 17.26 3.10 -11.91
N ASN A 22 17.58 2.33 -12.94
CA ASN A 22 18.82 1.55 -13.04
C ASN A 22 19.93 2.39 -13.68
N ALA A 23 20.99 2.68 -12.92
CA ALA A 23 22.10 3.51 -13.38
C ALA A 23 22.95 2.85 -14.47
N THR A 24 23.11 1.52 -14.41
CA THR A 24 23.88 0.74 -15.38
C THR A 24 23.20 0.77 -16.74
N GLU A 25 21.91 0.46 -16.77
CA GLU A 25 21.14 0.44 -18.01
C GLU A 25 20.96 1.84 -18.60
N ALA A 26 20.77 2.87 -17.77
CA ALA A 26 20.75 4.26 -18.22
C ALA A 26 22.10 4.70 -18.85
N TYR A 27 23.22 4.24 -18.30
CA TYR A 27 24.56 4.51 -18.85
C TYR A 27 24.74 3.87 -20.22
N LYS A 28 24.25 2.63 -20.39
CA LYS A 28 24.24 1.92 -21.68
C LYS A 28 23.38 2.64 -22.72
N ALA A 29 22.14 2.96 -22.35
CA ALA A 29 21.18 3.67 -23.19
C ALA A 29 21.68 5.07 -23.64
N ALA A 30 22.40 5.77 -22.77
CA ALA A 30 22.94 7.10 -23.07
C ALA A 30 24.13 7.11 -24.07
N GLY A 31 24.53 5.94 -24.59
CA GLY A 31 25.54 5.82 -25.64
C GLY A 31 26.97 6.13 -25.17
N TYR A 32 27.26 5.86 -23.90
CA TYR A 32 28.63 5.90 -23.40
C TYR A 32 29.45 4.70 -23.93
N LYS A 33 30.78 4.87 -23.99
CA LYS A 33 31.68 3.77 -24.35
C LYS A 33 31.70 2.76 -23.20
N ILE A 34 31.37 1.51 -23.49
CA ILE A 34 31.30 0.42 -22.53
C ILE A 34 32.30 -0.64 -22.95
N ALA A 35 33.26 -0.95 -22.08
CA ALA A 35 34.17 -2.07 -22.29
C ALA A 35 33.57 -3.39 -21.79
N ASN A 36 32.81 -3.34 -20.69
CA ASN A 36 32.04 -4.44 -20.12
C ASN A 36 30.97 -3.88 -19.16
N ASP A 37 30.08 -4.75 -18.67
CA ASP A 37 28.98 -4.37 -17.79
C ASP A 37 29.42 -3.82 -16.43
N ASN A 38 30.56 -4.28 -15.90
CA ASN A 38 31.10 -3.76 -14.64
C ASN A 38 31.51 -2.29 -14.77
N VAL A 39 32.08 -1.90 -15.92
CA VAL A 39 32.40 -0.49 -16.20
C VAL A 39 31.14 0.36 -16.27
N ALA A 40 30.08 -0.12 -16.92
CA ALA A 40 28.81 0.60 -16.97
C ALA A 40 28.17 0.78 -15.59
N ALA A 41 28.26 -0.23 -14.72
CA ALA A 41 27.74 -0.15 -13.35
C ALA A 41 28.51 0.87 -12.50
N VAL A 42 29.84 0.84 -12.53
CA VAL A 42 30.68 1.76 -11.77
C VAL A 42 30.51 3.20 -12.25
N GLU A 43 30.59 3.43 -13.57
CA GLU A 43 30.47 4.78 -14.13
C GLU A 43 29.05 5.33 -14.03
N GLY A 44 28.02 4.50 -14.22
CA GLY A 44 26.62 4.87 -14.00
C GLY A 44 26.37 5.32 -12.56
N ALA A 45 26.86 4.56 -11.57
CA ALA A 45 26.79 4.95 -10.16
C ALA A 45 27.57 6.24 -9.88
N ARG A 46 28.72 6.45 -10.53
CA ARG A 46 29.51 7.67 -10.42
C ARG A 46 28.76 8.90 -10.97
N LEU A 47 28.05 8.76 -12.09
CA LEU A 47 27.23 9.84 -12.64
C LEU A 47 26.13 10.29 -11.68
N LEU A 48 25.50 9.37 -10.94
CA LEU A 48 24.47 9.72 -9.94
C LEU A 48 25.02 10.54 -8.75
N ARG A 49 26.32 10.49 -8.50
CA ARG A 49 27.00 11.32 -7.48
C ARG A 49 27.38 12.70 -8.00
N ASN A 50 27.26 12.96 -9.30
CA ASN A 50 27.59 14.27 -9.88
C ASN A 50 26.48 15.28 -9.56
N PRO A 51 26.77 16.38 -8.83
CA PRO A 51 25.75 17.35 -8.43
C PRO A 51 24.94 17.95 -9.59
N LYS A 52 25.55 18.10 -10.78
CA LYS A 52 24.84 18.61 -11.97
C LYS A 52 23.79 17.63 -12.47
N ILE A 53 24.10 16.33 -12.45
CA ILE A 53 23.20 15.26 -12.87
C ILE A 53 22.11 15.07 -11.82
N THR A 54 22.46 15.02 -10.54
CA THR A 54 21.49 14.92 -9.45
C THR A 54 20.49 16.09 -9.47
N LYS A 55 20.97 17.32 -9.70
CA LYS A 55 20.11 18.49 -9.87
C LYS A 55 19.18 18.36 -11.08
N ALA A 56 19.70 17.91 -12.22
CA ALA A 56 18.90 17.71 -13.42
C ALA A 56 17.84 16.60 -13.26
N ILE A 57 18.15 15.51 -12.56
CA ILE A 57 17.18 14.47 -12.20
C ILE A 57 16.07 15.07 -11.33
N ALA A 58 16.43 15.89 -10.34
CA ALA A 58 15.45 16.53 -9.46
C ALA A 58 14.55 17.51 -10.24
N GLU A 59 15.13 18.37 -11.09
CA GLU A 59 14.39 19.27 -11.99
C GLU A 59 13.47 18.49 -12.92
N ARG A 60 13.96 17.41 -13.54
CA ARG A 60 13.17 16.59 -14.46
C ARG A 60 12.03 15.86 -13.76
N ARG A 61 12.25 15.32 -12.56
CA ARG A 61 11.19 14.75 -11.72
C ARG A 61 10.10 15.77 -11.40
N LYS A 62 10.50 17.00 -11.08
CA LYS A 62 9.55 18.11 -10.84
C LYS A 62 8.74 18.42 -12.11
N THR A 63 9.39 18.56 -13.26
CA THR A 63 8.70 18.77 -14.54
C THR A 63 7.75 17.62 -14.88
N LEU A 64 8.16 16.36 -14.65
CA LEU A 64 7.28 15.20 -14.84
C LEU A 64 6.06 15.27 -13.92
N SER A 65 6.26 15.53 -12.64
CA SER A 65 5.18 15.72 -11.65
C SER A 65 4.20 16.83 -12.06
N GLU A 66 4.71 17.98 -12.51
CA GLU A 66 3.90 19.09 -13.02
C GLU A 66 3.14 18.71 -14.30
N SER A 67 3.79 18.05 -15.26
CA SER A 67 3.18 17.68 -16.54
C SER A 67 2.15 16.57 -16.44
N THR A 68 2.29 15.67 -15.46
CA THR A 68 1.39 14.52 -15.23
C THR A 68 0.36 14.78 -14.14
N ASP A 69 0.46 15.92 -13.44
CA ASP A 69 -0.37 16.26 -12.29
C ASP A 69 -0.35 15.17 -11.18
N ILE A 70 0.80 14.49 -11.05
CA ILE A 70 1.07 13.46 -10.03
C ILE A 70 1.88 14.11 -8.93
N THR A 71 1.25 14.40 -7.79
CA THR A 71 1.91 14.98 -6.60
C THR A 71 2.08 13.94 -5.49
N PRO A 72 3.05 14.13 -4.56
CA PRO A 72 3.21 13.25 -3.41
C PRO A 72 1.92 13.08 -2.59
N GLU A 73 1.14 14.15 -2.42
CA GLU A 73 -0.13 14.15 -1.69
C GLU A 73 -1.17 13.25 -2.38
N LYS A 74 -1.24 13.30 -3.72
CA LYS A 74 -2.14 12.44 -4.50
C LYS A 74 -1.74 10.97 -4.43
N VAL A 75 -0.43 10.69 -4.51
CA VAL A 75 0.09 9.32 -4.37
C VAL A 75 -0.20 8.78 -2.97
N LEU A 76 0.04 9.59 -1.93
CA LEU A 76 -0.26 9.25 -0.55
C LEU A 76 -1.76 8.99 -0.35
N ALA A 77 -2.62 9.87 -0.85
CA ALA A 77 -4.08 9.71 -0.77
C ALA A 77 -4.57 8.43 -1.49
N LEU A 78 -3.97 8.11 -2.64
CA LEU A 78 -4.28 6.88 -3.39
C LEU A 78 -3.92 5.62 -2.58
N TRP A 79 -2.72 5.59 -1.99
CA TRP A 79 -2.30 4.47 -1.15
C TRP A 79 -3.13 4.36 0.11
N TRP A 80 -3.45 5.49 0.75
CA TRP A 80 -4.31 5.52 1.93
C TRP A 80 -5.73 5.00 1.64
N ALA A 81 -6.32 5.38 0.51
CA ALA A 81 -7.61 4.87 0.08
C ALA A 81 -7.59 3.36 -0.15
N ARG A 82 -6.52 2.82 -0.74
CA ARG A 82 -6.34 1.37 -0.94
C ARG A 82 -6.13 0.61 0.36
N ALA A 83 -5.39 1.19 1.31
CA ALA A 83 -5.17 0.60 2.62
C ALA A 83 -6.48 0.48 3.44
N ASN A 84 -7.41 1.42 3.27
CA ASN A 84 -8.70 1.42 3.95
C ASN A 84 -9.84 0.85 3.09
N VAL A 85 -9.53 0.05 2.07
CA VAL A 85 -10.56 -0.53 1.19
C VAL A 85 -11.47 -1.46 1.98
N ASN A 86 -12.79 -1.33 1.79
CA ASN A 86 -13.71 -2.36 2.24
C ASN A 86 -13.75 -3.50 1.22
N VAL A 87 -13.12 -4.63 1.54
CA VAL A 87 -13.06 -5.80 0.64
C VAL A 87 -14.45 -6.40 0.36
N ASN A 88 -15.42 -6.22 1.26
CA ASN A 88 -16.80 -6.68 1.06
C ASN A 88 -17.50 -5.97 -0.11
N GLU A 89 -16.99 -4.83 -0.59
CA GLU A 89 -17.47 -4.21 -1.85
C GLU A 89 -17.13 -5.07 -3.08
N ILE A 90 -16.10 -5.93 -2.99
CA ILE A 90 -15.65 -6.80 -4.09
C ILE A 90 -16.21 -8.20 -3.91
N VAL A 91 -15.99 -8.78 -2.73
CA VAL A 91 -16.35 -10.15 -2.40
C VAL A 91 -16.76 -10.23 -0.95
N GLU A 92 -17.88 -10.87 -0.69
CA GLU A 92 -18.36 -11.10 0.67
C GLU A 92 -18.85 -12.52 0.84
N TYR A 93 -18.89 -12.94 2.10
CA TYR A 93 -19.49 -14.20 2.49
C TYR A 93 -20.88 -13.93 3.05
N ARG A 94 -21.91 -14.28 2.29
CA ARG A 94 -23.33 -14.07 2.67
C ARG A 94 -23.89 -15.31 3.33
N ARG A 95 -24.89 -15.10 4.20
CA ARG A 95 -25.76 -16.15 4.74
C ARG A 95 -27.14 -16.00 4.11
N ASP A 96 -27.43 -16.90 3.18
CA ASP A 96 -28.72 -16.96 2.46
C ASP A 96 -29.65 -17.96 3.18
N ASN A 97 -30.97 -17.83 3.04
CA ASN A 97 -31.89 -18.78 3.67
C ASN A 97 -31.75 -20.20 3.08
N CYS A 98 -32.00 -21.22 3.91
CA CYS A 98 -32.10 -22.60 3.42
C CYS A 98 -33.46 -22.83 2.74
N ARG A 99 -33.59 -23.96 2.02
CA ARG A 99 -34.81 -24.33 1.28
C ARG A 99 -36.03 -24.55 2.18
N TYR A 100 -35.82 -24.72 3.48
CA TYR A 100 -36.85 -25.03 4.48
C TYR A 100 -37.15 -23.84 5.40
N CYS A 101 -36.41 -22.72 5.28
CA CYS A 101 -36.54 -21.58 6.18
C CYS A 101 -37.96 -21.01 6.18
N TRP A 102 -38.56 -20.88 5.00
CA TRP A 102 -39.81 -20.16 4.81
C TRP A 102 -40.89 -21.01 4.13
N GLY A 103 -40.66 -22.32 4.00
CA GLY A 103 -41.68 -23.24 3.52
C GLY A 103 -42.73 -23.50 4.59
N GLU A 104 -43.95 -23.82 4.15
CA GLU A 104 -45.04 -24.15 5.07
C GLU A 104 -44.65 -25.36 5.94
N GLY A 105 -44.76 -25.21 7.27
CA GLY A 105 -44.31 -26.23 8.22
C GLY A 105 -42.82 -26.58 8.14
N HIS A 106 -41.98 -25.70 7.58
CA HIS A 106 -40.58 -25.97 7.24
C HIS A 106 -40.38 -27.10 6.23
N ALA A 107 -41.37 -27.39 5.39
CA ALA A 107 -41.19 -28.27 4.24
C ALA A 107 -40.43 -27.55 3.09
N TYR A 108 -40.00 -28.30 2.07
CA TYR A 108 -39.14 -27.78 1.02
C TYR A 108 -39.85 -26.72 0.17
N GLN A 109 -39.31 -25.50 0.11
CA GLN A 109 -39.87 -24.42 -0.68
C GLN A 109 -39.27 -24.38 -2.09
N TRP A 110 -40.15 -24.31 -3.09
CA TRP A 110 -39.79 -24.31 -4.51
C TRP A 110 -39.83 -22.92 -5.12
N THR A 111 -39.05 -22.70 -6.18
CA THR A 111 -39.46 -21.75 -7.21
C THR A 111 -40.41 -22.44 -8.20
N GLN A 112 -41.29 -21.69 -8.85
CA GLN A 112 -42.23 -22.22 -9.83
C GLN A 112 -41.50 -23.03 -10.93
N GLY A 113 -40.44 -22.46 -11.49
CA GLY A 113 -39.68 -23.10 -12.58
C GLY A 113 -38.93 -24.36 -12.13
N GLU A 114 -38.40 -24.39 -10.91
CA GLU A 114 -37.75 -25.60 -10.36
C GLU A 114 -38.75 -26.74 -10.17
N TYR A 115 -39.95 -26.44 -9.66
CA TYR A 115 -40.99 -27.45 -9.47
C TYR A 115 -41.49 -28.01 -10.80
N GLU A 116 -41.79 -27.15 -11.79
CA GLU A 116 -42.20 -27.57 -13.14
C GLU A 116 -41.11 -28.41 -13.84
N GLN A 117 -39.84 -28.08 -13.60
CA GLN A 117 -38.74 -28.91 -14.09
C GLN A 117 -38.73 -30.28 -13.38
N ALA A 118 -38.80 -30.32 -12.06
CA ALA A 118 -38.82 -31.56 -11.29
C ALA A 118 -40.02 -32.45 -11.64
N GLN A 119 -41.19 -31.87 -11.93
CA GLN A 119 -42.36 -32.61 -12.42
C GLN A 119 -42.09 -33.27 -13.78
N ARG A 120 -41.55 -32.51 -14.75
CA ARG A 120 -41.20 -33.07 -16.07
C ARG A 120 -40.16 -34.19 -15.97
N GLU A 121 -39.19 -34.03 -15.09
CA GLU A 121 -38.18 -35.06 -14.83
C GLU A 121 -38.79 -36.31 -14.19
N ALA A 122 -39.73 -36.14 -13.25
CA ALA A 122 -40.46 -37.26 -12.65
C ALA A 122 -41.30 -38.02 -13.69
N ASP A 123 -42.04 -37.29 -14.52
CA ASP A 123 -42.86 -37.88 -15.60
C ASP A 123 -42.00 -38.63 -16.61
N ALA A 124 -40.87 -38.05 -17.02
CA ALA A 124 -39.94 -38.68 -17.97
C ALA A 124 -39.30 -39.96 -17.42
N ASN A 125 -39.05 -40.00 -16.11
CA ASN A 125 -38.44 -41.15 -15.43
C ASN A 125 -39.49 -42.15 -14.89
N GLY A 126 -40.78 -41.82 -14.98
CA GLY A 126 -41.87 -42.63 -14.40
C GLY A 126 -41.81 -42.73 -12.87
N THR A 127 -41.28 -41.70 -12.19
CA THR A 127 -41.20 -41.63 -10.73
C THR A 127 -42.32 -40.75 -10.17
N ASP A 128 -42.53 -40.82 -8.85
CA ASP A 128 -43.53 -39.98 -8.18
C ASP A 128 -43.25 -38.49 -8.37
N SER A 129 -44.33 -37.70 -8.43
CA SER A 129 -44.25 -36.25 -8.51
C SER A 129 -43.58 -35.66 -7.27
N PRO A 130 -42.80 -34.57 -7.42
CA PRO A 130 -42.17 -33.89 -6.29
C PRO A 130 -43.23 -33.35 -5.31
N ASP A 131 -42.92 -33.46 -4.01
CA ASP A 131 -43.75 -32.92 -2.94
C ASP A 131 -43.80 -31.39 -2.99
N ALA A 132 -45.01 -30.84 -2.90
CA ALA A 132 -45.27 -29.39 -2.92
C ALA A 132 -45.66 -28.84 -1.54
N ALA A 133 -45.59 -29.63 -0.46
CA ALA A 133 -46.05 -29.24 0.88
C ALA A 133 -45.40 -27.95 1.41
N GLY A 134 -44.14 -27.67 1.05
CA GLY A 134 -43.45 -26.44 1.47
C GLY A 134 -43.83 -25.19 0.65
N GLY A 135 -44.65 -25.33 -0.38
CA GLY A 135 -45.14 -24.24 -1.21
C GLY A 135 -44.12 -23.65 -2.18
N PHE A 136 -44.54 -22.57 -2.84
CA PHE A 136 -43.80 -21.88 -3.90
C PHE A 136 -43.29 -20.50 -3.45
N GLY A 137 -42.47 -19.86 -4.28
CA GLY A 137 -41.98 -18.50 -4.05
C GLY A 137 -40.67 -18.42 -3.28
N PHE A 138 -39.82 -19.45 -3.37
CA PHE A 138 -38.48 -19.40 -2.77
C PHE A 138 -37.66 -18.21 -3.30
N ILE A 139 -37.17 -17.38 -2.39
CA ILE A 139 -36.26 -16.25 -2.68
C ILE A 139 -34.95 -16.54 -1.97
N ALA A 140 -33.91 -16.92 -2.72
CA ALA A 140 -32.62 -17.35 -2.17
C ALA A 140 -31.89 -16.28 -1.35
N THR A 141 -32.14 -15.00 -1.63
CA THR A 141 -31.49 -13.87 -0.94
C THR A 141 -32.29 -13.37 0.25
N ARG A 142 -33.37 -14.05 0.63
CA ARG A 142 -34.15 -13.67 1.81
C ARG A 142 -33.31 -14.02 3.05
N GLU A 143 -33.45 -13.21 4.11
CA GLU A 143 -32.78 -13.50 5.37
C GLU A 143 -33.16 -14.90 5.88
N PRO A 144 -32.22 -15.64 6.49
CA PRO A 144 -32.53 -16.91 7.14
C PRO A 144 -33.63 -16.75 8.20
N ASN A 145 -34.54 -17.72 8.28
CA ASN A 145 -35.55 -17.72 9.34
C ASN A 145 -34.88 -18.12 10.66
N PRO A 146 -34.87 -17.26 11.70
CA PRO A 146 -34.25 -17.55 12.99
C PRO A 146 -34.78 -18.82 13.67
N GLU A 147 -36.03 -19.19 13.40
CA GLU A 147 -36.69 -20.36 13.99
C GLU A 147 -36.58 -21.61 13.10
N CYS A 148 -35.84 -21.55 12.00
CA CYS A 148 -35.73 -22.69 11.09
C CYS A 148 -35.08 -23.90 11.79
N PRO A 149 -35.76 -25.06 11.88
CA PRO A 149 -35.20 -26.24 12.54
C PRO A 149 -34.04 -26.86 11.74
N GLU A 150 -34.00 -26.65 10.42
CA GLU A 150 -32.99 -27.24 9.54
C GLU A 150 -31.65 -26.54 9.58
N CYS A 151 -31.64 -25.20 9.67
CA CYS A 151 -30.41 -24.42 9.73
C CYS A 151 -30.22 -23.63 11.03
N ALA A 152 -31.12 -23.78 12.01
CA ALA A 152 -31.10 -23.08 13.29
C ALA A 152 -30.90 -21.54 13.17
N GLY A 153 -31.50 -20.92 12.16
CA GLY A 153 -31.33 -19.49 11.90
C GLY A 153 -30.02 -19.05 11.24
N GLU A 154 -29.04 -19.94 11.05
CA GLU A 154 -27.73 -19.58 10.49
C GLU A 154 -27.75 -19.41 8.96
N GLY A 155 -28.70 -20.04 8.28
CA GLY A 155 -28.77 -20.09 6.82
C GLY A 155 -27.65 -20.92 6.18
N LYS A 156 -27.43 -20.69 4.89
CA LYS A 156 -26.39 -21.33 4.07
C LYS A 156 -25.38 -20.29 3.63
N GLY A 157 -24.12 -20.54 3.95
CA GLY A 157 -23.03 -19.65 3.59
C GLY A 157 -22.67 -19.76 2.11
N LYS A 158 -22.49 -18.61 1.45
CA LYS A 158 -22.12 -18.53 0.04
C LYS A 158 -21.16 -17.37 -0.20
N VAL A 159 -20.13 -17.63 -1.00
CA VAL A 159 -19.26 -16.58 -1.53
C VAL A 159 -20.03 -15.82 -2.61
N HIS A 160 -20.16 -14.51 -2.43
CA HIS A 160 -20.75 -13.61 -3.40
C HIS A 160 -19.69 -12.63 -3.91
N VAL A 161 -19.43 -12.69 -5.21
CA VAL A 161 -18.62 -11.68 -5.91
C VAL A 161 -19.57 -10.66 -6.52
N HIS A 162 -19.42 -9.39 -6.13
CA HIS A 162 -20.26 -8.30 -6.63
C HIS A 162 -20.00 -8.04 -8.12
N ASP A 163 -20.97 -7.38 -8.80
CA ASP A 163 -20.82 -7.03 -10.22
C ASP A 163 -19.64 -6.05 -10.40
N THR A 164 -18.55 -6.58 -10.95
CA THR A 164 -17.28 -5.85 -11.08
C THR A 164 -17.36 -4.63 -12.01
N ARG A 165 -18.39 -4.55 -12.87
CA ARG A 165 -18.67 -3.38 -13.71
C ARG A 165 -19.13 -2.17 -12.89
N ARG A 166 -19.60 -2.40 -11.66
CA ARG A 166 -20.15 -1.37 -10.77
C ARG A 166 -19.19 -0.95 -9.66
N LEU A 167 -18.02 -1.59 -9.54
CA LEU A 167 -17.01 -1.22 -8.54
C LEU A 167 -16.51 0.21 -8.78
N LYS A 168 -16.30 0.94 -7.68
CA LYS A 168 -15.80 2.32 -7.69
C LYS A 168 -14.66 2.49 -6.69
N GLY A 169 -14.01 3.66 -6.72
CA GLY A 169 -13.03 4.07 -5.71
C GLY A 169 -11.94 3.04 -5.43
N ALA A 170 -11.66 2.83 -4.15
CA ALA A 170 -10.62 1.91 -3.70
C ALA A 170 -10.93 0.44 -4.09
N ALA A 171 -12.19 0.00 -4.01
CA ALA A 171 -12.57 -1.35 -4.38
C ALA A 171 -12.25 -1.66 -5.86
N ARG A 172 -12.55 -0.70 -6.76
CA ARG A 172 -12.18 -0.81 -8.19
C ARG A 172 -10.67 -0.86 -8.38
N GLN A 173 -9.92 -0.05 -7.63
CA GLN A 173 -8.46 -0.02 -7.70
C GLN A 173 -7.80 -1.27 -7.11
N MET A 174 -8.49 -1.98 -6.21
CA MET A 174 -7.99 -3.18 -5.53
C MET A 174 -8.42 -4.47 -6.22
N TYR A 175 -9.44 -4.45 -7.07
CA TYR A 175 -9.80 -5.59 -7.90
C TYR A 175 -8.66 -5.97 -8.87
N ARG A 176 -8.29 -7.26 -8.90
CA ARG A 176 -7.22 -7.80 -9.76
C ARG A 176 -7.72 -8.81 -10.78
N GLY A 177 -8.99 -9.18 -10.71
CA GLY A 177 -9.59 -10.18 -11.60
C GLY A 177 -10.33 -11.25 -10.81
N VAL A 178 -10.71 -12.30 -11.51
CA VAL A 178 -11.35 -13.48 -10.94
C VAL A 178 -10.69 -14.71 -11.52
N HIS A 179 -10.50 -15.72 -10.68
CA HIS A 179 -10.07 -17.05 -11.09
C HIS A 179 -11.25 -18.01 -10.96
N GLN A 180 -11.66 -18.63 -12.07
CA GLN A 180 -12.69 -19.67 -12.08
C GLN A 180 -12.01 -21.03 -12.17
N GLY A 181 -12.08 -21.80 -11.08
CA GLY A 181 -11.52 -23.14 -11.00
C GLY A 181 -12.59 -24.20 -10.82
N LYS A 182 -12.16 -25.46 -10.66
CA LYS A 182 -13.05 -26.58 -10.32
C LYS A 182 -13.73 -26.38 -8.97
N ASP A 183 -13.05 -25.71 -8.04
CA ASP A 183 -13.54 -25.41 -6.69
C ASP A 183 -14.44 -24.15 -6.63
N GLY A 184 -14.77 -23.56 -7.79
CA GLY A 184 -15.61 -22.38 -7.90
C GLY A 184 -14.86 -21.08 -8.19
N LEU A 185 -15.53 -19.96 -7.90
CA LEU A 185 -15.13 -18.62 -8.27
C LEU A 185 -14.31 -17.96 -7.14
N LYS A 186 -13.09 -17.51 -7.44
CA LYS A 186 -12.21 -16.80 -6.49
C LYS A 186 -11.94 -15.38 -6.97
N ALA A 187 -12.33 -14.38 -6.20
CA ALA A 187 -11.98 -12.99 -6.49
C ALA A 187 -10.51 -12.73 -6.12
N LEU A 188 -9.76 -12.12 -7.03
CA LEU A 188 -8.38 -11.70 -6.78
C LEU A 188 -8.42 -10.23 -6.34
N VAL A 189 -7.92 -9.98 -5.13
CA VAL A 189 -7.89 -8.65 -4.50
C VAL A 189 -6.45 -8.26 -4.22
N GLY A 190 -6.14 -6.97 -4.36
CA GLY A 190 -4.87 -6.41 -3.92
C GLY A 190 -4.71 -6.51 -2.40
N ASP A 191 -3.50 -6.24 -1.93
CA ASP A 191 -3.12 -6.34 -0.53
C ASP A 191 -3.23 -4.94 0.15
N PRO A 192 -4.22 -4.73 1.05
CA PRO A 192 -4.38 -3.45 1.76
C PRO A 192 -3.24 -3.18 2.74
N ASP A 193 -2.65 -4.22 3.34
CA ASP A 193 -1.53 -4.07 4.28
C ASP A 193 -0.28 -3.59 3.54
N ARG A 194 -0.02 -4.15 2.34
CA ARG A 194 1.05 -3.64 1.48
C ARG A 194 0.82 -2.19 1.07
N ALA A 195 -0.44 -1.76 0.89
CA ALA A 195 -0.75 -0.36 0.63
C ALA A 195 -0.42 0.51 1.85
N LEU A 196 -0.74 0.05 3.07
CA LEU A 196 -0.40 0.72 4.31
C LEU A 196 1.12 0.83 4.51
N GLU A 197 1.89 -0.21 4.15
CA GLU A 197 3.35 -0.13 4.17
C GLU A 197 3.92 0.95 3.24
N GLN A 198 3.28 1.22 2.10
CA GLN A 198 3.72 2.32 1.22
C GLN A 198 3.41 3.67 1.85
N VAL A 199 2.27 3.80 2.54
CA VAL A 199 1.92 5.02 3.29
C VAL A 199 2.98 5.29 4.37
N THR A 200 3.35 4.29 5.18
CA THR A 200 4.35 4.47 6.24
C THR A 200 5.73 4.83 5.69
N LYS A 201 6.13 4.27 4.54
CA LYS A 201 7.37 4.63 3.83
C LYS A 201 7.35 6.07 3.33
N ILE A 202 6.25 6.50 2.71
CA ILE A 202 6.11 7.88 2.19
C ILE A 202 6.16 8.90 3.33
N LEU A 203 5.52 8.60 4.47
CA LEU A 203 5.52 9.46 5.65
C LEU A 203 6.83 9.40 6.46
N GLY A 204 7.79 8.56 6.06
CA GLY A 204 9.06 8.40 6.78
C GLY A 204 8.90 7.80 8.18
N MET A 205 7.81 7.07 8.44
CA MET A 205 7.55 6.40 9.72
C MET A 205 8.40 5.14 9.92
N TYR A 206 9.04 4.66 8.86
CA TYR A 206 9.97 3.53 8.90
C TYR A 206 11.40 4.05 8.98
N GLU A 207 12.08 3.77 10.09
CA GLU A 207 13.53 3.94 10.15
C GLU A 207 14.21 2.70 9.54
N SER A 208 14.91 2.89 8.42
CA SER A 208 15.72 1.79 7.87
C SER A 208 16.88 1.45 8.82
N LYS A 209 17.45 0.25 8.67
CA LYS A 209 18.67 -0.11 9.41
C LYS A 209 19.79 0.90 9.16
N GLU A 210 19.90 1.37 7.92
CA GLU A 210 20.87 2.38 7.50
C GLU A 210 20.61 3.74 8.15
N ASP A 211 19.34 4.14 8.33
CA ASP A 211 19.00 5.38 9.04
C ASP A 211 19.36 5.30 10.52
N LYS A 212 19.11 4.14 11.15
CA LYS A 212 19.53 3.90 12.54
C LYS A 212 21.04 3.91 12.68
N GLU A 213 21.75 3.29 11.75
CA GLU A 213 23.21 3.23 11.74
C GLU A 213 23.85 4.61 11.49
N ARG A 214 23.30 5.37 10.53
CA ARG A 214 23.69 6.76 10.28
C ARG A 214 23.49 7.63 11.52
N LYS A 215 22.30 7.59 12.13
CA LYS A 215 22.00 8.31 13.38
C LYS A 215 22.92 7.86 14.51
N ARG A 216 23.28 6.58 14.58
CA ARG A 216 24.23 6.06 15.58
C ARG A 216 25.63 6.65 15.39
N LEU A 217 26.15 6.63 14.15
CA LEU A 217 27.45 7.21 13.80
C LEU A 217 27.48 8.72 14.02
N GLU A 218 26.40 9.42 13.69
CA GLU A 218 26.26 10.86 13.90
C GLU A 218 26.21 11.19 15.40
N ASN A 219 25.45 10.44 16.20
CA ASN A 219 25.47 10.59 17.66
C ASN A 219 26.84 10.27 18.26
N GLU A 220 27.56 9.28 17.73
CA GLU A 220 28.92 8.94 18.17
C GLU A 220 29.91 10.07 17.85
N ARG A 221 29.81 10.66 16.64
CA ARG A 221 30.59 11.84 16.26
C ARG A 221 30.31 13.03 17.17
N LEU A 222 29.03 13.36 17.39
CA LEU A 222 28.63 14.46 18.27
C LEU A 222 29.13 14.23 19.70
N ARG A 223 29.06 12.99 20.22
CA ARG A 223 29.63 12.64 21.52
C ARG A 223 31.14 12.85 21.59
N ASN A 224 31.87 12.59 20.51
CA ASN A 224 33.32 12.81 20.46
C ASN A 224 33.67 14.30 20.34
N GLU A 225 32.91 15.08 19.58
CA GLU A 225 33.03 16.54 19.51
C GLU A 225 32.75 17.20 20.88
N MET A 226 31.79 16.68 21.66
CA MET A 226 31.53 17.18 23.02
C MET A 226 32.63 16.84 24.03
N LYS A 227 33.34 15.71 23.86
CA LYS A 227 34.44 15.31 24.76
C LYS A 227 35.70 16.16 24.59
N THR A 228 35.88 16.81 23.45
CA THR A 228 37.07 17.64 23.19
C THR A 228 37.03 19.01 23.89
N ASP A 229 35.87 19.41 24.42
CA ASP A 229 35.70 20.67 25.17
C ASP A 229 35.90 20.53 26.68
N ASP A 230 36.18 19.32 27.20
CA ASP A 230 36.51 19.05 28.61
C ASP A 230 38.00 19.36 28.94
N ALA A 231 38.58 20.41 28.34
CA ALA A 231 39.84 20.94 28.88
C ALA A 231 39.57 21.38 30.32
N PRO A 232 40.32 20.88 31.33
CA PRO A 232 40.05 21.24 32.73
C PRO A 232 40.11 22.76 32.84
N ALA A 233 38.98 23.38 33.21
CA ALA A 233 38.90 24.82 33.39
C ALA A 233 40.05 25.26 34.31
N THR A 234 40.94 26.09 33.79
CA THR A 234 42.09 26.57 34.57
C THR A 234 41.53 27.36 35.75
N PRO A 235 41.81 26.98 37.00
CA PRO A 235 41.23 27.65 38.15
C PRO A 235 41.71 29.11 38.18
N VAL A 236 40.80 30.03 37.85
CA VAL A 236 41.08 31.46 37.92
C VAL A 236 40.99 31.89 39.38
N LYS A 237 42.14 32.24 39.97
CA LYS A 237 42.19 32.80 41.33
C LYS A 237 41.63 34.23 41.28
N VAL A 238 40.38 34.40 41.66
CA VAL A 238 39.77 35.73 41.81
C VAL A 238 40.24 36.33 43.13
N VAL A 239 41.18 37.27 43.06
CA VAL A 239 41.58 38.07 44.22
C VAL A 239 40.62 39.25 44.32
N VAL A 240 39.70 39.19 45.29
CA VAL A 240 38.81 40.32 45.61
C VAL A 240 39.54 41.21 46.60
N GLU A 241 40.12 42.32 46.12
CA GLU A 241 40.58 43.39 47.01
C GLU A 241 39.37 44.20 47.49
N VAL A 242 39.01 44.00 48.76
CA VAL A 242 38.02 44.86 49.43
C VAL A 242 38.74 46.11 49.95
N LYS A 243 38.64 47.22 49.22
CA LYS A 243 39.05 48.53 49.73
C LYS A 243 37.95 49.09 50.63
N ASP A 244 38.25 49.27 51.92
CA ASP A 244 37.34 49.95 52.86
C ASP A 244 37.25 51.44 52.47
N ALA A 245 36.07 51.86 52.03
CA ALA A 245 35.79 53.23 51.59
C ALA A 245 35.93 54.30 52.70
N ARG A 246 36.26 53.91 53.95
CA ARG A 246 36.42 54.83 55.09
C ARG A 246 37.87 55.25 55.37
N LYS A 247 38.87 54.66 54.70
CA LYS A 247 40.25 55.19 54.74
C LYS A 247 40.46 56.15 53.57
N ARG A 248 40.51 57.45 53.86
CA ARG A 248 41.13 58.42 52.93
C ARG A 248 42.63 58.14 52.92
N ASP A 249 43.19 57.96 51.74
CA ASP A 249 44.64 57.89 51.55
C ASP A 249 45.23 59.21 52.08
N ALA A 250 45.99 59.12 53.16
CA ALA A 250 46.87 60.20 53.59
C ALA A 250 48.12 60.09 52.73
N ASP A 251 48.03 60.64 51.51
CA ASP A 251 49.12 61.21 50.70
C ASP A 251 48.59 61.44 49.27
N ALA A 252 47.90 62.58 49.09
CA ALA A 252 47.66 63.27 47.83
C ALA A 252 47.56 64.77 48.09
#